data_AF-Q63VU5-F1
#
_entry.id   AF-Q63VU5-F1
#
_cell.length_a   1.000
_cell.length_b   1.000
_cell.length_c   1.000
_cell.angle_alpha   90.00
_cell.angle_beta   90.00
_cell.angle_gamma   90.00
#
_symmetry.space_group_name_H-M   'P 1'
#
loop_
_entity.id
_entity.type
_entity.pdbx_description
1 polymer ?
#
loop_
_entity_poly.entity_id
_entity_poly.type
_entity_poly.pdbx_seq_one_letter_code
_entity_poly.pdbx_strand_id
1 'polypeptide(L)'
;MVDTIKSLDDALRESIDESNIAIEGFQRISDLLKVIEHLASANGIAHITTVAKEASLIALEYGDIASTGRGAFEASRKEVLHG
;
A
#
# COMPACT_ATOMS: atom_id res chain seq x y z
N MET A 1 17.64 -6.11 -32.23
CA MET A 1 16.84 -5.97 -30.98
C MET A 1 17.22 -4.63 -30.42
N VAL A 2 16.29 -3.66 -30.44
CA VAL A 2 16.52 -2.36 -29.78
C VAL A 2 16.21 -2.60 -28.32
N ASP A 3 17.24 -2.59 -27.47
CA ASP A 3 17.06 -2.44 -26.04
C ASP A 3 16.40 -1.08 -25.84
N THR A 4 15.09 -1.09 -25.64
CA THR A 4 14.31 0.11 -25.37
C THR A 4 14.78 0.64 -24.04
N ILE A 5 15.69 1.63 -24.06
CA ILE A 5 15.97 2.45 -22.88
C ILE A 5 14.62 3.06 -22.48
N LYS A 6 13.99 2.52 -21.42
CA LYS A 6 12.82 3.15 -20.81
C LYS A 6 13.22 4.57 -20.45
N SER A 7 12.44 5.56 -20.87
CA SER A 7 12.72 6.93 -20.48
C SER A 7 12.61 7.03 -18.96
N LEU A 8 13.38 7.95 -18.37
CA LEU A 8 13.34 8.19 -16.93
C LEU A 8 11.89 8.46 -16.48
N ASP A 9 11.11 9.20 -17.27
CA ASP A 9 9.69 9.47 -16.98
C ASP A 9 8.81 8.21 -16.99
N ASP A 10 9.06 7.25 -17.89
CA ASP A 10 8.29 6.00 -17.94
C ASP A 10 8.56 5.14 -16.70
N ALA A 11 9.83 4.98 -16.33
CA ALA A 11 10.22 4.27 -15.11
C ALA A 11 9.68 4.98 -13.86
N LEU A 12 9.66 6.31 -13.86
CA LEU A 12 9.14 7.08 -12.75
C LEU A 12 7.62 6.95 -12.61
N ARG A 13 6.90 6.88 -13.73
CA ARG A 13 5.44 6.73 -13.76
C ARG A 13 5.01 5.34 -13.30
N GLU A 14 5.68 4.28 -13.78
CA GLU A 14 5.42 2.90 -13.35
C GLU A 14 5.61 2.74 -11.83
N SER A 15 6.67 3.32 -11.27
CA SER A 15 6.91 3.29 -9.82
C SER A 15 5.81 3.98 -8.99
N ILE A 16 5.21 5.06 -9.49
CA ILE A 16 4.09 5.73 -8.82
C ILE A 16 2.83 4.87 -8.88
N ASP A 17 2.54 4.29 -10.04
CA ASP A 17 1.36 3.46 -10.23
C ASP A 17 1.43 2.20 -9.34
N GLU A 18 2.59 1.55 -9.26
CA GLU A 18 2.83 0.42 -8.35
C GLU A 18 2.66 0.81 -6.88
N SER A 19 3.19 1.98 -6.47
CA SER A 19 3.05 2.48 -5.10
C SER A 19 1.59 2.77 -4.74
N ASN A 20 0.82 3.37 -5.66
CA ASN A 20 -0.61 3.63 -5.44
C ASN A 20 -1.42 2.33 -5.35
N ILE A 21 -1.14 1.36 -6.22
CA ILE A 21 -1.77 0.03 -6.17
C ILE A 21 -1.48 -0.66 -4.83
N ALA A 22 -0.25 -0.56 -4.33
CA ALA A 22 0.13 -1.12 -3.04
C ALA A 22 -0.64 -0.48 -1.88
N ILE A 23 -0.72 0.86 -1.83
CA ILE A 23 -1.46 1.60 -0.78
C ILE A 23 -2.94 1.22 -0.80
N GLU A 24 -3.59 1.25 -1.96
CA GLU A 24 -5.00 0.85 -2.09
C GLU A 24 -5.21 -0.62 -1.70
N GLY A 25 -4.27 -1.50 -2.05
CA GLY A 25 -4.29 -2.91 -1.68
C GLY A 25 -4.31 -3.12 -0.16
N PHE A 26 -3.39 -2.46 0.56
CA PHE A 26 -3.33 -2.51 2.02
C PHE A 26 -4.59 -1.94 2.68
N GLN A 27 -5.14 -0.85 2.14
CA GLN A 27 -6.39 -0.26 2.63
C GLN A 27 -7.56 -1.26 2.49
N ARG A 28 -7.72 -1.89 1.33
CA ARG A 28 -8.77 -2.88 1.08
C ARG A 28 -8.62 -4.12 1.96
N ILE A 29 -7.39 -4.58 2.20
CA ILE A 29 -7.11 -5.69 3.12
C ILE A 29 -7.54 -5.33 4.55
N SER A 30 -7.19 -4.13 5.02
CA SER A 30 -7.63 -3.64 6.35
C SER A 30 -9.15 -3.62 6.46
N ASP A 31 -9.86 -3.11 5.44
CA ASP A 31 -11.32 -3.04 5.47
C ASP A 31 -11.98 -4.43 5.50
N LEU A 32 -11.46 -5.39 4.72
CA LEU A 32 -11.91 -6.79 4.78
C LEU A 32 -11.68 -7.42 6.15
N LEU A 33 -10.53 -7.16 6.77
CA LEU A 33 -10.19 -7.69 8.08
C LEU A 33 -11.09 -7.10 9.19
N LYS A 34 -11.46 -5.82 9.10
CA LYS A 34 -12.46 -5.22 10.01
C LYS A 34 -13.83 -5.87 9.88
N VAL A 35 -14.24 -6.25 8.66
CA VAL A 35 -15.50 -7.00 8.46
C VAL A 35 -15.40 -8.38 9.10
N ILE A 36 -14.27 -9.08 8.93
CA ILE A 36 -14.04 -10.39 9.55
C ILE A 36 -14.03 -10.29 11.08
N GLU A 37 -13.35 -9.28 11.64
CA GLU A 37 -13.35 -8.98 13.08
C GLU A 37 -14.78 -8.79 13.59
N HIS A 38 -15.58 -7.97 12.89
CA HIS A 38 -16.96 -7.69 13.28
C HIS A 38 -17.81 -8.97 13.28
N LEU A 39 -17.72 -9.78 12.22
CA LEU A 39 -18.44 -11.04 12.11
C LEU A 39 -18.00 -12.05 13.18
N ALA A 40 -16.69 -12.17 13.44
CA ALA A 40 -16.15 -13.05 14.47
C ALA A 40 -16.63 -12.65 15.86
N SER A 41 -16.60 -11.34 16.16
CA SER A 41 -17.10 -10.77 17.41
C SER A 41 -18.60 -11.05 17.60
N ALA A 42 -19.41 -10.84 16.57
CA ALA A 42 -20.85 -11.10 16.59
C ALA A 42 -21.19 -12.59 16.84
N ASN A 43 -20.30 -13.50 16.46
CA ASN A 43 -20.46 -14.95 16.66
C ASN A 43 -19.73 -15.47 17.92
N GLY A 44 -19.12 -14.59 18.72
CA GLY A 44 -18.40 -14.98 19.94
C GLY A 44 -17.08 -15.74 19.70
N ILE A 45 -16.48 -15.61 18.51
CA ILE A 45 -15.26 -16.33 18.12
C ILE A 45 -14.02 -15.48 18.45
N ALA A 46 -13.65 -15.44 19.73
CA ALA A 46 -12.61 -14.55 20.25
C ALA A 46 -11.25 -14.64 19.53
N HIS A 47 -10.82 -15.84 19.14
CA HIS A 47 -9.52 -16.02 18.46
C HIS A 47 -9.48 -15.35 17.09
N ILE A 48 -10.55 -15.46 16.30
CA ILE A 48 -10.63 -14.82 14.97
C ILE A 48 -10.73 -13.30 15.14
N THR A 49 -11.48 -12.81 16.13
CA THR A 49 -11.55 -11.37 16.44
C THR A 49 -10.16 -10.80 16.70
N THR A 50 -9.37 -11.44 17.56
CA THR A 50 -8.00 -10.99 17.86
C THR A 50 -7.10 -11.04 16.63
N VAL A 51 -7.10 -12.14 15.88
CA VAL A 51 -6.26 -12.28 14.68
C VAL A 51 -6.63 -11.25 13.61
N ALA A 52 -7.92 -11.04 13.36
CA ALA A 52 -8.39 -10.07 12.37
C ALA A 52 -8.02 -8.63 12.74
N LYS A 53 -8.14 -8.29 14.02
CA LYS A 53 -7.73 -6.99 14.56
C LYS A 53 -6.23 -6.74 14.38
N GLU A 54 -5.39 -7.68 14.80
CA GLU A 54 -3.93 -7.59 14.66
C GLU A 54 -3.51 -7.49 13.19
N ALA A 55 -4.08 -8.33 12.33
CA ALA A 55 -3.80 -8.30 10.90
C ALA A 55 -4.23 -6.96 10.26
N SER A 56 -5.34 -6.36 10.70
CA SER A 56 -5.76 -5.04 10.21
C SER A 56 -4.77 -3.95 10.60
N LEU A 57 -4.18 -4.01 11.80
CA LEU A 57 -3.16 -3.05 12.24
C LEU A 57 -1.90 -3.16 11.38
N ILE A 58 -1.45 -4.40 11.13
CA ILE A 58 -0.30 -4.66 10.25
C ILE A 58 -0.58 -4.14 8.84
N ALA A 59 -1.78 -4.40 8.29
CA ALA A 59 -2.14 -3.91 6.96
C ALA A 59 -2.08 -2.38 6.87
N LEU A 60 -2.52 -1.66 7.90
CA LEU A 60 -2.42 -0.20 7.94
C LEU A 60 -0.96 0.27 8.02
N GLU A 61 -0.14 -0.36 8.86
CA GLU A 61 1.29 -0.01 9.00
C GLU A 61 2.03 -0.15 7.67
N TYR A 62 1.81 -1.25 6.93
CA TYR A 62 2.42 -1.43 5.62
C TYR A 62 1.86 -0.47 4.57
N GLY A 63 0.59 -0.07 4.68
CA GLY A 63 0.01 1.01 3.87
C GLY A 63 0.70 2.35 4.10
N ASP A 64 0.99 2.70 5.36
CA ASP A 64 1.70 3.93 5.73
C ASP A 64 3.16 3.92 5.26
N ILE A 65 3.83 2.77 5.34
CA ILE A 65 5.18 2.59 4.79
C ILE A 65 5.18 2.80 3.28
N ALA A 66 4.22 2.22 2.56
CA ALA A 66 4.08 2.41 1.12
C ALA A 66 3.80 3.89 0.76
N SER A 67 2.98 4.57 1.55
CA SER A 67 2.70 6.02 1.42
C SER A 67 3.94 6.88 1.64
N THR A 68 4.77 6.53 2.62
CA THR A 68 6.02 7.24 2.91
C THR A 68 7.04 7.07 1.79
N GLY A 69 7.16 5.84 1.25
CA GLY A 69 8.00 5.55 0.08
C GLY A 69 7.60 6.38 -1.14
N ARG A 70 6.29 6.53 -1.38
CA ARG A 70 5.75 7.42 -2.42
C ARG A 70 6.13 8.88 -2.19
N GLY A 71 5.98 9.39 -0.96
CA GLY A 71 6.31 10.79 -0.65
C GLY A 71 7.78 11.13 -0.90
N ALA A 72 8.69 10.25 -0.48
CA ALA A 72 10.13 10.39 -0.75
C ALA A 72 10.43 10.36 -2.26
N PHE A 73 9.77 9.46 -2.99
CA PHE A 73 9.92 9.35 -4.44
C PHE A 73 9.41 10.59 -5.20
N GLU A 74 8.21 11.09 -4.87
CA GLU A 74 7.66 12.32 -5.49
C GLU A 74 8.54 13.54 -5.22
N ALA A 75 9.15 13.63 -4.03
CA ALA A 75 10.12 14.67 -3.69
C ALA A 75 11.36 14.59 -4.59
N SER A 76 11.98 13.41 -4.72
CA SER A 76 13.14 13.21 -5.60
C SER A 76 12.81 13.47 -7.08
N ARG A 77 11.62 13.11 -7.56
CA ARG A 77 11.19 13.41 -8.93
C ARG A 77 11.10 14.92 -9.18
N LYS A 78 10.53 15.68 -8.24
CA LYS A 78 10.44 17.14 -8.36
C LYS A 78 11.82 17.78 -8.45
N GLU A 79 12.79 17.31 -7.66
CA GLU A 79 14.16 17.81 -7.73
C GLU A 79 14.79 17.55 -9.11
N VAL A 80 14.62 16.36 -9.68
CA VAL A 80 15.17 16.00 -10.99
C VAL A 80 14.52 16.75 -12.15
N LEU A 81 13.22 17.07 -12.07
CA LEU A 81 12.52 17.80 -13.14
C LEU A 81 12.80 19.32 -13.15
N HIS A 82 13.31 19.88 -12.05
CA HIS A 82 13.55 21.33 -11.89
C HIS A 82 15.04 21.71 -11.73
N GLY A 83 15.94 20.73 -11.72
CA GLY A 83 17.40 20.92 -11.71
C GLY A 83 18.02 20.58 -13.06
#